data_AF-A2IAZ4-F1
#
_entry.id   AF-A2IAZ4-F1
#
_cell.length_a   1.000
_cell.length_b   1.000
_cell.length_c   1.000
_cell.angle_alpha   90.00
_cell.angle_beta   90.00
_cell.angle_gamma   90.00
#
_symmetry.space_group_name_H-M   'P 1'
#
loop_
_entity.id
_entity.type
_entity.pdbx_description
1 polymer ?
#
loop_
_entity_poly.entity_id
_entity_poly.type
_entity_poly.pdbx_seq_one_letter_code
_entity_poly.pdbx_strand_id
1 'polypeptide(L)'
;EGVLLSVADYTGFLYVRTGTPEYVRLIEQGSLRTFGGHTTVIAAFFAAFVSMLMFCVWWYFGKLYCTAFYYVKGERGRISMKNDVTAFG
;
A
#
# COMPACT_ATOMS: atom_id res chain seq x y z
N GLU A 1 23.34 27.43 13.10
CA GLU A 1 22.47 26.77 14.09
C GLU A 1 23.11 25.45 14.51
N GLY A 2 23.69 25.32 15.70
CA GLY A 2 24.42 24.13 16.16
C GLY A 2 23.55 22.88 16.43
N VAL A 3 22.50 22.67 15.63
CA VAL A 3 21.53 21.58 15.75
C VAL A 3 21.97 20.44 14.84
N LEU A 4 21.94 19.20 15.37
CA LEU A 4 22.23 18.00 14.61
C LEU A 4 21.03 17.68 13.69
N LEU A 5 21.26 17.71 12.37
CA LEU A 5 20.25 17.38 11.35
C LEU A 5 20.82 16.33 10.39
N SER A 6 20.00 15.37 9.98
CA SER A 6 20.34 14.46 8.89
C SER A 6 20.36 15.21 7.56
N VAL A 7 21.09 14.71 6.56
CA VAL A 7 21.09 15.25 5.19
C VAL A 7 19.67 15.28 4.62
N ALA A 8 18.84 14.29 4.93
CA ALA A 8 17.44 14.24 4.50
C ALA A 8 16.58 15.36 5.14
N ASP A 9 16.90 15.75 6.38
CA ASP A 9 16.17 16.82 7.07
C ASP A 9 16.68 18.19 6.61
N TYR A 10 17.99 18.31 6.37
CA TYR A 10 18.60 19.52 5.81
C TYR A 10 18.02 19.89 4.44
N THR A 11 17.86 18.91 3.54
CA THR A 11 17.21 19.16 2.24
C THR A 11 15.74 19.57 2.38
N GLY A 12 15.01 19.00 3.34
CA GLY A 12 13.62 19.38 3.65
C GLY A 12 13.49 20.77 4.29
N PHE A 13 14.55 21.28 4.91
CA PHE A 13 14.62 22.64 5.45
C PHE A 13 15.03 23.66 4.37
N LEU A 14 16.02 23.32 3.54
CA LEU A 14 16.50 24.18 2.44
C LEU A 14 15.43 24.39 1.35
N TYR A 15 14.72 23.32 0.98
CA TYR A 15 13.66 23.39 -0.02
C TYR A 15 12.30 23.48 0.67
N VAL A 16 11.83 24.71 0.86
CA VAL A 16 10.56 24.99 1.55
C VAL A 16 9.38 24.41 0.77
N ARG A 17 8.61 23.55 1.45
CA ARG A 17 7.35 23.00 0.94
C ARG A 17 6.17 23.72 1.62
N THR A 18 5.56 24.68 0.90
CA THR A 18 4.53 25.60 1.43
C THR A 18 3.29 24.91 1.99
N GLY A 19 2.97 23.68 1.57
CA GLY A 19 1.82 22.90 2.04
C GLY A 19 2.15 21.70 2.94
N THR A 20 3.41 21.41 3.24
CA THR A 20 3.80 20.24 4.06
C THR A 20 4.84 20.62 5.12
N PRO A 21 4.40 21.27 6.22
CA PRO A 21 5.29 21.66 7.30
C PRO A 21 5.81 20.45 8.07
N GLU A 22 6.92 20.62 8.81
CA GLU A 22 7.66 19.52 9.46
C GLU A 22 6.82 18.69 10.44
N TYR A 23 5.94 19.33 11.21
CA TYR A 23 5.07 18.67 12.19
C TYR A 23 4.00 17.75 11.58
N VAL A 24 3.78 17.79 10.26
CA VAL A 24 2.86 16.87 9.56
C VAL A 24 3.53 15.53 9.23
N ARG A 25 4.86 15.42 9.36
CA ARG A 25 5.58 14.18 9.04
C ARG A 25 5.26 13.08 10.06
N LEU A 26 4.80 11.94 9.56
CA LEU A 26 4.63 10.71 10.32
C LEU A 26 5.93 9.90 10.27
N ILE A 27 6.92 10.31 11.05
CA ILE A 27 8.22 9.64 11.20
C ILE A 27 8.42 9.20 12.65
N GLU A 28 9.40 8.33 12.89
CA GLU A 28 9.73 7.89 14.24
C GLU A 28 10.19 9.08 15.11
N GLN A 29 9.43 9.39 16.17
CA GLN A 29 9.76 10.44 17.17
C GLN A 29 10.11 9.86 18.55
N GLY A 30 10.34 8.54 18.62
CA GLY A 30 10.55 7.82 19.89
C GLY A 30 9.28 7.74 20.75
N SER A 31 9.22 6.75 21.64
CA SER A 31 8.18 6.63 22.66
C SER A 31 8.78 6.11 23.96
N LEU A 32 8.11 6.33 25.09
CA LEU A 32 8.52 5.76 26.38
C LEU A 32 8.60 4.22 26.38
N ARG A 33 8.05 3.56 25.34
CA ARG A 33 8.00 2.10 25.19
C ARG A 33 8.93 1.56 24.09
N THR A 34 9.66 2.42 23.38
CA THR A 34 10.57 1.99 22.30
C THR A 34 11.94 1.62 22.85
N PHE A 35 12.43 0.43 22.49
CA PHE A 35 13.83 0.08 22.68
C PHE A 35 14.63 0.68 21.51
N GLY A 36 15.42 1.73 21.80
CA GLY A 36 16.20 2.44 20.79
C GLY A 36 17.08 1.50 19.96
N GLY A 37 17.06 1.65 18.65
CA GLY A 37 17.84 0.83 17.71
C GLY A 37 17.17 -0.45 17.21
N HIS A 38 16.09 -0.92 17.86
CA HIS A 38 15.35 -2.13 17.44
C HIS A 38 14.07 -1.83 16.64
N THR A 39 13.68 -0.57 16.52
CA THR A 39 12.42 -0.15 15.91
C THR A 39 12.27 -0.59 14.46
N THR A 40 13.35 -0.51 13.66
CA THR A 40 13.36 -0.92 12.25
C THR A 40 13.10 -2.42 12.07
N VAL A 41 13.73 -3.26 12.89
CA VAL A 41 13.56 -4.72 12.84
C VAL A 41 12.14 -5.10 13.23
N ILE A 42 11.62 -4.53 14.31
CA ILE A 42 10.26 -4.79 14.78
C ILE A 42 9.24 -4.35 13.73
N ALA A 43 9.41 -3.16 13.15
CA ALA A 43 8.55 -2.65 12.09
C ALA A 43 8.58 -3.53 10.83
N ALA A 44 9.75 -4.03 10.43
CA ALA A 44 9.89 -4.93 9.28
C ALA A 44 9.18 -6.27 9.48
N PHE A 45 9.34 -6.90 10.65
CA PHE A 45 8.64 -8.15 10.98
C PHE A 45 7.11 -7.94 11.04
N PHE A 46 6.67 -6.83 11.63
CA PHE A 46 5.25 -6.47 11.67
C PHE A 46 4.68 -6.27 10.26
N ALA A 47 5.38 -5.51 9.41
CA ALA A 47 4.98 -5.29 8.01
C ALA A 47 4.93 -6.60 7.22
N ALA A 48 5.90 -7.50 7.40
CA ALA A 48 5.92 -8.81 6.75
C ALA A 48 4.68 -9.63 7.12
N PHE A 49 4.32 -9.70 8.42
CA PHE A 49 3.13 -10.42 8.87
C PHE A 49 1.83 -9.85 8.29
N VAL A 50 1.65 -8.53 8.37
CA VAL A 50 0.46 -7.85 7.81
C VAL A 50 0.38 -8.01 6.29
N SER A 51 1.53 -7.94 5.60
CA SER A 51 1.59 -8.08 4.15
C SER A 51 1.16 -9.48 3.67
N MET A 52 1.48 -10.54 4.41
CA MET A 52 1.05 -11.90 4.08
C MET A 52 -0.47 -12.04 4.13
N LEU A 53 -1.12 -11.45 5.14
CA LEU A 53 -2.58 -11.44 5.24
C LEU A 53 -3.22 -10.63 4.10
N MET A 54 -2.68 -9.44 3.83
CA MET A 54 -3.16 -8.60 2.72
C MET A 54 -2.97 -9.28 1.36
N PHE A 55 -1.87 -10.01 1.17
CA PHE A 55 -1.62 -10.79 -0.04
C PHE A 55 -2.69 -11.88 -0.23
N CYS A 56 -3.03 -12.65 0.81
CA CYS A 56 -4.10 -13.64 0.73
C CYS A 56 -5.44 -13.00 0.35
N VAL A 57 -5.82 -11.91 1.02
CA VAL A 57 -7.06 -11.17 0.74
C VAL A 57 -7.08 -10.66 -0.71
N TRP A 58 -6.00 -10.02 -1.14
CA TRP A 58 -5.91 -9.46 -2.48
C TRP A 58 -5.83 -10.53 -3.57
N TRP A 59 -5.25 -11.69 -3.27
CA TRP A 59 -5.26 -12.86 -4.15
C TRP A 59 -6.68 -13.38 -4.38
N TYR A 60 -7.51 -13.46 -3.33
CA TYR A 60 -8.92 -13.82 -3.47
C TYR A 60 -9.73 -12.77 -4.23
N PHE A 61 -9.48 -11.48 -4.00
CA PHE A 61 -10.08 -10.43 -4.83
C PHE A 61 -9.63 -10.55 -6.28
N GLY A 62 -8.36 -10.84 -6.55
CA GLY A 62 -7.86 -11.11 -7.90
C GLY A 62 -8.60 -12.26 -8.58
N LYS A 63 -8.87 -13.35 -7.85
CA LYS A 63 -9.71 -14.46 -8.33
C LYS A 63 -11.14 -14.00 -8.66
N LEU A 64 -11.74 -13.15 -7.82
CA LEU A 64 -13.10 -12.63 -8.02
C LEU A 64 -13.21 -11.63 -9.19
N TYR A 65 -12.19 -10.79 -9.40
CA TYR A 65 -12.19 -9.81 -10.48
C TYR A 65 -11.69 -10.38 -11.81
N CYS A 66 -10.85 -11.43 -11.79
CA CYS A 66 -10.44 -12.15 -13.00
C CYS A 66 -11.51 -13.10 -13.55
N THR A 67 -12.63 -13.32 -12.86
CA THR A 67 -13.80 -13.94 -13.49
C THR A 67 -14.50 -12.91 -14.37
N ALA A 68 -14.18 -12.91 -15.66
CA ALA A 68 -14.89 -12.09 -16.64
C ALA A 68 -16.32 -12.65 -16.82
N PHE A 69 -17.25 -12.14 -16.02
CA PHE A 69 -18.68 -12.36 -16.23
C PHE A 69 -19.13 -11.41 -17.35
N TYR A 70 -19.43 -11.96 -18.52
CA TYR A 70 -20.04 -11.17 -19.60
C TYR A 70 -21.38 -11.79 -20.01
N TYR A 71 -22.39 -10.93 -20.15
CA TYR A 71 -23.72 -11.32 -20.61
C TYR A 71 -23.75 -11.28 -22.13
N VAL A 72 -23.84 -12.44 -22.76
CA VAL A 72 -24.01 -12.52 -24.22
C VAL A 72 -25.48 -12.65 -24.54
N LYS A 73 -25.98 -11.77 -25.42
CA LYS A 73 -27.31 -11.88 -26.00
C LYS A 73 -27.20 -12.62 -27.34
N GLY A 74 -27.72 -13.84 -27.40
CA GLY A 74 -27.75 -14.62 -28.65
C GLY A 74 -28.79 -14.11 -29.65
N GLU A 75 -28.77 -14.62 -30.88
CA GLU A 75 -29.64 -14.19 -31.99
C GLU A 75 -31.16 -14.31 -31.70
N ARG A 76 -31.56 -15.15 -30.74
CA ARG A 76 -32.96 -15.27 -30.26
C ARG A 76 -33.28 -14.44 -29.00
N GLY A 77 -32.43 -13.49 -28.65
CA GLY A 77 -32.63 -12.61 -27.49
C GLY A 77 -32.45 -13.27 -26.12
N ARG A 78 -32.03 -14.54 -26.06
CA ARG A 78 -31.66 -15.20 -24.81
C ARG A 78 -30.36 -14.63 -24.29
N ILE A 79 -30.40 -14.13 -23.06
CA ILE A 79 -29.24 -13.64 -22.32
C ILE A 79 -28.67 -14.83 -21.55
N SER A 80 -27.42 -15.19 -21.85
CA SER A 80 -26.69 -16.26 -21.14
C SER A 80 -25.44 -15.67 -20.51
N MET A 81 -25.26 -15.93 -19.22
CA MET A 81 -24.04 -15.60 -18.50
C MET A 81 -22.95 -16.58 -18.91
N LYS A 82 -21.83 -16.08 -19.43
CA LYS A 82 -20.64 -16.88 -19.76
C LYS A 82 -19.47 -16.46 -18.88
N ASN A 83 -18.69 -17.46 -18.46
CA ASN A 83 -17.53 -17.30 -17.60
C ASN A 83 -16.30 -17.71 -18.41
N ASP A 84 -15.77 -16.83 -19.26
CA ASP A 84 -14.50 -17.12 -19.96
C ASP A 84 -13.34 -16.41 -19.27
N VAL A 85 -12.31 -17.18 -18.93
CA VAL A 85 -11.06 -16.72 -18.30
C VAL A 85 -10.11 -16.12 -19.35
N THR A 86 -10.47 -16.13 -20.64
CA THR A 86 -9.59 -15.79 -21.78
C THR A 86 -9.93 -14.46 -22.46
N ALA A 87 -10.36 -13.44 -21.71
CA ALA A 87 -10.50 -12.06 -22.23
C ALA A 87 -9.28 -11.17 -21.93
N PHE A 88 -8.09 -11.77 -21.79
CA PHE A 88 -6.81 -11.09 -21.88
C PHE A 88 -6.02 -11.77 -23.01
N GLY A 89 -6.07 -11.16 -24.19
CA GLY A 89 -5.46 -11.60 -25.44
C GLY A 89 -6.01 -10.81 -26.61
#